data_AF-A0A2T1E8T5-F1
#
_entry.id   AF-A0A2T1E8T5-F1
#
_cell.length_a   1.000
_cell.length_b   1.000
_cell.length_c   1.000
_cell.angle_alpha   90.00
_cell.angle_beta   90.00
_cell.angle_gamma   90.00
#
_symmetry.space_group_name_H-M   'P 1'
#
loop_
_entity.id
_entity.type
_entity.pdbx_description
1 polymer ?
#
loop_
_entity_poly.entity_id
_entity_poly.type
_entity_poly.pdbx_seq_one_letter_code
_entity_poly.pdbx_strand_id
1 'polypeptide(L)'
;MTGQHTTKQQWQQSFAADPIDLTHLPKPIIIKTRKILAALDQGVPPAQLQGKRFSFDRTLLRFPVTYRYRLLCRWYVDRIIPLQVLSHEDYNAVARNKKRLNG
;
A
#
# COMPACT_ATOMS: atom_id res chain seq x y z
N MET A 1 -15.65 -21.49 -24.98
CA MET A 1 -14.37 -20.98 -25.53
C MET A 1 -13.60 -20.30 -24.40
N THR A 2 -12.75 -21.02 -23.68
CA THR A 2 -11.93 -20.45 -22.60
C THR A 2 -10.53 -20.19 -23.14
N GLY A 3 -10.28 -18.96 -23.59
CA GLY A 3 -8.94 -18.53 -23.98
C GLY A 3 -8.02 -18.60 -22.77
N GLN A 4 -6.93 -19.37 -22.87
CA GLN A 4 -5.88 -19.38 -21.86
C GLN A 4 -5.23 -17.98 -21.84
N HIS A 5 -5.47 -17.21 -20.79
CA HIS A 5 -4.76 -15.95 -20.59
C HIS A 5 -3.28 -16.24 -20.35
N THR A 6 -2.41 -15.58 -21.12
CA THR A 6 -0.95 -15.66 -20.92
C THR A 6 -0.58 -15.14 -19.53
N THR A 7 0.55 -15.58 -18.99
CA THR A 7 1.06 -15.15 -17.65
C THR A 7 1.16 -13.61 -17.53
N LYS A 8 1.42 -12.92 -18.64
CA LYS A 8 1.47 -11.45 -18.71
C LYS A 8 0.08 -10.82 -18.59
N GLN A 9 -0.95 -11.39 -19.23
CA GLN A 9 -2.33 -10.92 -19.12
C GLN A 9 -2.90 -11.19 -17.71
N GLN A 10 -2.64 -12.38 -17.15
CA GLN A 10 -3.05 -12.69 -15.77
C GLN A 10 -2.42 -11.72 -14.77
N TRP A 11 -1.15 -11.36 -14.96
CA TRP A 11 -0.47 -10.36 -14.14
C TRP A 11 -1.15 -8.98 -14.24
N GLN A 12 -1.49 -8.52 -15.44
CA GLN A 12 -2.17 -7.24 -15.63
C GLN A 12 -3.58 -7.24 -15.04
N GLN A 13 -4.35 -8.32 -15.23
CA GLN A 13 -5.69 -8.47 -14.66
C GLN A 13 -5.66 -8.50 -13.13
N SER A 14 -4.59 -9.01 -12.52
CA SER A 14 -4.46 -9.06 -11.06
C SER A 14 -4.48 -7.68 -10.39
N PHE A 15 -4.13 -6.61 -11.11
CA PHE A 15 -4.18 -5.25 -10.57
C PHE A 15 -5.60 -4.74 -10.34
N ALA A 16 -6.59 -5.26 -11.07
CA ALA A 16 -7.99 -4.87 -10.85
C ALA A 16 -8.54 -5.33 -9.49
N ALA A 17 -7.88 -6.31 -8.86
CA ALA A 17 -8.23 -6.80 -7.53
C ALA A 17 -7.46 -6.08 -6.41
N ASP A 18 -6.46 -5.24 -6.73
CA ASP A 18 -5.72 -4.50 -5.73
C ASP A 18 -6.54 -3.28 -5.25
N PRO A 19 -6.57 -3.00 -3.94
CA PRO A 19 -7.33 -1.87 -3.40
C PRO A 19 -6.69 -0.50 -3.68
N ILE A 20 -5.46 -0.48 -4.21
CA ILE A 20 -4.70 0.73 -4.58
C ILE A 20 -3.96 0.47 -5.89
N ASP A 21 -3.64 1.53 -6.65
CA ASP A 21 -2.83 1.37 -7.85
C ASP A 21 -1.39 0.96 -7.49
N LEU A 22 -0.98 -0.21 -8.00
CA LEU A 22 0.37 -0.76 -7.86
C LEU A 22 1.09 -0.88 -9.21
N THR A 23 0.46 -0.48 -10.32
CA THR A 23 0.94 -0.75 -11.69
C THR A 23 2.27 -0.05 -12.00
N HIS A 24 2.52 1.08 -11.36
CA HIS A 24 3.73 1.88 -11.51
C HIS A 24 4.93 1.36 -10.68
N LEU A 25 4.73 0.34 -9.84
CA LEU A 25 5.76 -0.17 -8.93
C LEU A 25 6.53 -1.35 -9.52
N PRO A 26 7.78 -1.57 -9.10
CA PRO A 26 8.50 -2.79 -9.45
C PRO A 26 7.83 -4.04 -8.89
N LYS A 27 7.81 -5.14 -9.65
CA LYS A 27 7.25 -6.45 -9.26
C LYS A 27 7.56 -6.90 -7.81
N PRO A 28 8.81 -6.83 -7.30
CA PRO A 28 9.08 -7.24 -5.91
C PRO A 28 8.39 -6.34 -4.87
N ILE A 29 8.16 -5.07 -5.18
CA ILE A 29 7.43 -4.12 -4.33
C ILE A 29 5.94 -4.45 -4.35
N ILE A 30 5.38 -4.76 -5.52
CA ILE A 30 3.97 -5.18 -5.69
C ILE A 30 3.69 -6.41 -4.82
N ILE A 31 4.53 -7.45 -4.95
CA ILE A 31 4.35 -8.71 -4.20
C ILE A 31 4.41 -8.46 -2.69
N LYS A 32 5.38 -7.68 -2.20
CA LYS A 32 5.49 -7.35 -0.77
C LYS A 32 4.31 -6.51 -0.27
N THR A 33 3.86 -5.56 -1.07
CA THR A 33 2.69 -4.73 -0.74
C THR A 33 1.45 -5.59 -0.60
N ARG A 34 1.17 -6.46 -1.57
CA ARG A 34 0.05 -7.42 -1.51
C ARG A 34 0.11 -8.31 -0.27
N LYS A 35 1.30 -8.75 0.16
CA LYS A 35 1.46 -9.51 1.42
C LYS A 35 1.05 -8.70 2.66
N ILE A 36 1.42 -7.42 2.73
CA ILE A 36 1.02 -6.53 3.83
C ILE A 36 -0.50 -6.32 3.80
N LEU A 37 -1.06 -6.05 2.62
CA LEU A 37 -2.51 -5.87 2.45
C LEU A 37 -3.30 -7.11 2.87
N ALA A 38 -2.89 -8.30 2.43
CA ALA A 38 -3.51 -9.56 2.83
C ALA A 38 -3.42 -9.81 4.33
N ALA A 39 -2.28 -9.47 4.97
CA ALA A 39 -2.15 -9.58 6.42
C ALA A 39 -3.09 -8.61 7.16
N LEU A 40 -3.22 -7.38 6.67
CA LEU A 40 -4.16 -6.40 7.22
C LEU A 40 -5.62 -6.87 7.09
N ASP A 41 -5.98 -7.46 5.95
CA ASP A 41 -7.31 -8.02 5.69
C ASP A 41 -7.62 -9.21 6.62
N GLN A 42 -6.61 -10.02 6.93
CA GLN A 42 -6.69 -11.11 7.93
C GLN A 42 -6.74 -10.62 9.39
N GLY A 43 -6.72 -9.30 9.63
CA GLY A 43 -6.78 -8.73 10.98
C GLY A 43 -5.43 -8.72 11.71
N VAL A 44 -4.31 -8.91 11.01
CA VAL A 44 -2.98 -8.82 11.63
C VAL A 44 -2.77 -7.41 12.19
N PRO A 45 -2.44 -7.26 13.49
CA PRO A 45 -2.25 -5.96 14.09
C PRO A 45 -1.13 -5.16 13.41
N PRO A 46 -1.30 -3.85 13.17
CA PRO A 46 -0.29 -3.03 12.49
C PRO A 46 1.10 -3.08 13.10
N ALA A 47 1.19 -3.22 14.43
CA ALA A 47 2.45 -3.31 15.14
C ALA A 47 3.30 -4.52 14.69
N GLN A 48 2.67 -5.65 14.37
CA GLN A 48 3.36 -6.85 13.88
C GLN A 48 3.90 -6.67 12.45
N LEU A 49 3.24 -5.81 11.66
CA LEU A 49 3.66 -5.45 10.30
C LEU A 49 4.63 -4.25 10.30
N GLN A 50 5.22 -3.91 11.45
CA GLN A 50 6.10 -2.75 11.64
C GLN A 50 5.43 -1.42 11.27
N GLY A 51 4.09 -1.39 11.32
CA GLY A 51 3.27 -0.21 11.08
C GLY A 51 3.50 0.85 12.15
N LYS A 52 3.72 2.09 11.71
CA LYS A 52 3.88 3.25 12.61
C LYS A 52 2.85 4.31 12.28
N ARG A 53 2.20 4.87 13.30
CA ARG A 53 1.34 6.05 13.15
C ARG A 53 2.17 7.30 12.92
N PHE A 54 1.62 8.27 12.20
CA PHE A 54 2.26 9.57 12.06
C PHE A 54 2.02 10.42 13.32
N SER A 55 3.00 11.24 13.68
CA SER A 55 2.91 12.11 14.86
C SER A 55 1.93 13.26 14.64
N PHE A 56 1.84 13.78 13.41
CA PHE A 56 0.96 14.91 13.07
C PHE A 56 -0.49 14.48 12.78
N ASP A 57 -0.71 13.22 12.42
CA ASP A 57 -2.03 12.66 12.16
C ASP A 57 -2.03 11.19 12.55
N ARG A 58 -2.67 10.89 13.69
CA ARG A 58 -2.72 9.54 14.25
C ARG A 58 -3.68 8.61 13.49
N THR A 59 -4.51 9.16 12.59
CA THR A 59 -5.33 8.36 11.68
C THR A 59 -4.48 7.77 10.56
N LEU A 60 -3.32 8.34 10.25
CA LEU A 60 -2.43 7.81 9.22
C LEU A 60 -1.44 6.79 9.79
N LEU A 61 -1.20 5.74 9.01
CA LEU A 61 -0.23 4.69 9.27
C LEU A 61 0.71 4.53 8.08
N ARG A 62 1.99 4.28 8.37
CA ARG A 62 2.96 3.85 7.37
C ARG A 62 3.47 2.45 7.69
N PHE A 63 3.62 1.63 6.67
CA PHE A 63 4.22 0.30 6.74
C PHE A 63 5.48 0.24 5.88
N PRO A 64 6.59 -0.30 6.38
CA PRO A 64 7.77 -0.51 5.56
C PRO A 64 7.53 -1.67 4.57
N VAL A 65 7.56 -1.37 3.26
CA VAL A 65 7.52 -2.41 2.22
C VAL A 65 8.94 -2.90 1.94
N THR A 66 9.88 -1.96 1.81
CA THR A 66 11.33 -2.20 1.71
C THR A 66 12.08 -1.02 2.34
N TYR A 67 13.42 -0.97 2.23
CA TYR A 67 14.19 0.19 2.66
C TYR A 67 13.70 1.50 1.99
N ARG A 68 13.42 1.45 0.68
CA ARG A 68 13.05 2.62 -0.14
C ARG A 68 11.55 2.87 -0.28
N TYR A 69 10.68 1.95 0.13
CA TYR A 69 9.23 2.07 -0.12
C TYR A 69 8.42 1.98 1.17
N ARG A 70 7.35 2.78 1.24
CA ARG A 70 6.40 2.83 2.36
C ARG A 70 4.98 2.71 1.82
N LEU A 71 4.19 1.82 2.40
CA LEU A 71 2.75 1.78 2.17
C LEU A 71 2.10 2.74 3.16
N LEU A 72 1.31 3.68 2.64
CA LEU A 72 0.51 4.60 3.42
C LEU A 72 -0.91 4.04 3.53
N CYS A 73 -1.43 4.01 4.76
CA CYS A 73 -2.81 3.64 5.04
C CYS A 73 -3.45 4.67 5.98
N ARG A 74 -4.77 4.66 6.02
CA ARG A 74 -5.59 5.44 6.94
C ARG A 74 -6.43 4.51 7.79
N TRP A 75 -6.39 4.71 9.11
CA TRP A 75 -7.34 4.14 10.04
C TRP A 75 -8.67 4.84 9.86
N TYR A 76 -9.72 4.07 9.60
CA TYR A 76 -11.08 4.57 9.46
C TYR A 76 -12.02 3.69 10.28
N VAL A 77 -12.57 4.25 11.35
CA VAL A 77 -13.44 3.56 12.32
C VAL A 77 -12.76 2.30 12.87
N ASP A 78 -13.00 1.13 12.28
CA ASP A 78 -12.45 -0.16 12.70
C ASP A 78 -11.66 -0.88 11.59
N ARG A 79 -11.32 -0.17 10.50
CA ARG A 79 -10.59 -0.76 9.37
C ARG A 79 -9.41 0.09 8.93
N ILE A 80 -8.46 -0.54 8.25
CA ILE A 80 -7.29 0.13 7.67
C ILE A 80 -7.49 0.22 6.17
N ILE A 81 -7.65 1.43 5.67
CA ILE A 81 -7.80 1.73 4.25
C ILE A 81 -6.41 1.98 3.66
N PRO A 82 -5.92 1.15 2.73
CA PRO A 82 -4.70 1.46 2.00
C PRO A 82 -4.93 2.66 1.10
N LEU A 83 -3.96 3.58 1.07
CA LEU A 83 -4.04 4.80 0.26
C LEU A 83 -3.13 4.73 -0.95
N GLN A 84 -1.84 4.46 -0.74
CA GLN A 84 -0.83 4.41 -1.82
C GLN A 84 0.51 3.86 -1.32
N VAL A 85 1.36 3.40 -2.23
CA VAL A 85 2.78 3.12 -1.96
C VAL A 85 3.62 4.29 -2.45
N LEU A 86 4.51 4.78 -1.59
CA LEU A 86 5.41 5.89 -1.89
C LEU A 86 6.85 5.40 -1.84
N SER A 87 7.68 5.91 -2.75
CA SER A 87 9.13 5.85 -2.59
C SER A 87 9.57 6.76 -1.44
N HIS A 88 10.79 6.59 -0.93
CA HIS A 88 11.35 7.45 0.11
C HIS A 88 11.44 8.92 -0.36
N GLU A 89 11.71 9.13 -1.64
CA GLU A 89 11.86 10.45 -2.24
C GLU A 89 10.50 11.15 -2.36
N ASP A 90 9.46 10.44 -2.82
CA ASP A 90 8.09 10.95 -2.88
C ASP A 90 7.48 11.14 -1.48
N TYR A 91 7.83 10.27 -0.52
CA TYR A 91 7.42 10.41 0.87
C TYR A 91 7.94 11.71 1.50
N ASN A 92 9.19 12.11 1.23
CA ASN A 92 9.73 13.37 1.73
C ASN A 92 9.00 14.58 1.13
N ALA A 93 8.58 14.49 -0.14
CA ALA A 93 7.76 15.52 -0.76
C ALA A 93 6.36 15.62 -0.12
N VAL A 94 5.72 14.50 0.21
CA VAL A 94 4.42 14.44 0.91
C VAL A 94 4.53 14.89 2.37
N ALA A 95 5.54 14.44 3.10
CA ALA A 95 5.81 14.86 4.48
C ALA A 95 6.09 16.38 4.57
N ARG A 96 6.69 16.96 3.53
CA ARG A 96 6.93 18.40 3.40
C ARG A 96 5.69 19.17 2.94
N ASN A 97 4.84 18.59 2.09
CA ASN A 97 3.59 19.19 1.62
C ASN A 97 2.37 18.59 2.31
N LYS A 98 2.11 19.01 3.56
CA LYS A 98 0.96 18.63 4.42
C LYS A 98 -0.45 18.73 3.78
N LYS A 99 -0.59 19.26 2.55
CA LYS A 99 -1.86 19.64 1.94
C LYS A 99 -2.61 18.55 1.15
N ARG A 100 -1.99 17.44 0.74
CA ARG A 100 -2.60 16.52 -0.27
C ARG A 100 -3.19 15.21 0.27
N LEU A 101 -3.28 15.01 1.58
CA LEU A 101 -3.89 13.79 2.15
C LEU A 101 -5.37 13.96 2.51
N ASN A 102 -5.94 15.16 2.35
CA ASN A 102 -7.37 15.45 2.58
C ASN A 102 -8.17 15.43 1.26
N GLY A 103 -7.99 14.37 0.48
CA GLY A 103 -8.94 13.98 -0.57
C GLY A 103 -9.84 12.88 -0.05
#